data_AF-A0A848TCW0-F1
#
_entry.id   AF-A0A848TCW0-F1
#
_cell.length_a   1.000
_cell.length_b   1.000
_cell.length_c   1.000
_cell.angle_alpha   90.00
_cell.angle_beta   90.00
_cell.angle_gamma   90.00
#
_symmetry.space_group_name_H-M   'P 1'
#
loop_
_entity.id
_entity.type
_entity.pdbx_description
1 polymer ?
#
loop_
_entity_poly.entity_id
_entity_poly.type
_entity_poly.pdbx_seq_one_letter_code
_entity_poly.pdbx_strand_id
1 'polypeptide(L)' 'HASGRIRPHISHVLPFDLALDGLELLRSRKSTGKVVITQ' A
#
# COMPACT_ATOMS: atom_id res chain seq x y z
N HIS A 1 22.61 -6.87 -4.36
CA HIS A 1 21.68 -6.61 -5.48
C HIS A 1 20.37 -7.37 -5.26
N ALA A 2 19.25 -6.66 -5.25
CA ALA A 2 17.91 -7.24 -5.27
C ALA A 2 17.70 -7.95 -6.62
N SER A 3 17.84 -9.27 -6.65
CA SER A 3 17.83 -10.06 -7.89
C SER A 3 16.46 -10.15 -8.59
N GLY A 4 15.49 -9.30 -8.23
CA GLY A 4 14.14 -9.26 -8.81
C GLY A 4 13.27 -10.50 -8.54
N ARG A 5 13.73 -11.43 -7.70
CA ARG A 5 13.09 -12.72 -7.43
C ARG A 5 11.86 -12.64 -6.52
N ILE A 6 11.74 -11.57 -5.74
CA ILE A 6 10.57 -11.29 -4.90
C ILE A 6 9.94 -10.01 -5.43
N ARG A 7 8.71 -10.10 -5.93
CA ARG A 7 7.92 -8.95 -6.38
C ARG A 7 6.91 -8.61 -5.31
N PRO A 8 6.89 -7.38 -4.77
CA PRO A 8 5.85 -6.99 -3.83
C PRO A 8 4.51 -6.97 -4.56
N HIS A 9 3.47 -7.58 -3.96
CA HIS A 9 2.10 -7.37 -4.41
C HIS A 9 1.58 -6.08 -3.77
N ILE A 10 1.51 -5.02 -4.56
CA ILE A 10 1.01 -3.71 -4.15
C ILE A 10 -0.47 -3.66 -4.47
N SER A 11 -1.30 -3.56 -3.43
CA SER A 11 -2.75 -3.54 -3.56
C SER A 11 -3.30 -2.14 -3.79
N HIS A 12 -2.69 -1.13 -3.14
CA HIS A 12 -3.12 0.26 -3.26
C HIS A 12 -1.91 1.20 -3.27
N VAL A 13 -2.00 2.26 -4.06
CA VAL A 13 -1.06 3.38 -4.08
C VAL A 13 -1.87 4.65 -3.94
N LEU A 14 -1.59 5.45 -2.91
CA LEU A 14 -2.32 6.68 -2.59
C LEU A 14 -1.35 7.84 -2.43
N PRO A 15 -1.71 9.07 -2.85
CA PRO A 15 -0.92 10.26 -2.57
C PRO A 15 -0.95 10.60 -1.07
N PHE A 16 0.00 11.42 -0.63
CA PHE A 16 0.17 11.76 0.79
C PHE A 16 -1.08 12.38 1.42
N ASP A 17 -1.81 13.20 0.64
CA ASP A 17 -3.05 13.84 1.08
C ASP A 17 -4.16 12.84 1.46
N LEU A 18 -4.07 11.59 0.98
CA LEU A 18 -5.03 10.52 1.26
C LEU A 18 -4.48 9.45 2.23
N ALA A 19 -3.44 9.77 3.01
CA ALA A 19 -2.84 8.82 3.94
C ALA A 19 -3.84 8.28 4.99
N LEU A 20 -4.79 9.11 5.45
CA LEU A 20 -5.83 8.70 6.40
C LEU A 20 -6.77 7.67 5.79
N ASP A 21 -7.15 7.81 4.52
CA ASP A 21 -7.97 6.83 3.82
C ASP A 21 -7.21 5.50 3.67
N GLY A 22 -5.90 5.57 3.43
CA GLY A 22 -5.02 4.39 3.43
C GLY A 22 -5.04 3.64 4.76
N LEU A 23 -5.02 4.35 5.89
CA LEU A 23 -5.14 3.75 7.21
C LEU A 23 -6.52 3.14 7.44
N GLU A 24 -7.58 3.78 6.95
CA GLU A 24 -8.95 3.26 7.04
C GLU A 24 -9.09 1.93 6.27
N LEU A 25 -8.49 1.81 5.08
CA LEU A 25 -8.45 0.56 4.31
C LEU A 25 -7.82 -0.61 5.10
N LEU A 26 -6.80 -0.33 5.90
CA LEU A 26 -6.15 -1.33 6.77
C LEU A 26 -7.03 -1.65 7.98
N ARG A 27 -7.56 -0.62 8.65
CA ARG A 27 -8.40 -0.76 9.85
C ARG A 27 -9.66 -1.56 9.57
N SER A 28 -10.33 -1.29 8.45
CA SER A 28 -11.54 -1.99 8.04
C SER A 28 -11.26 -3.35 7.39
N ARG A 29 -9.99 -3.76 7.29
CA ARG A 29 -9.53 -4.96 6.55
C ARG A 29 -10.02 -5.02 5.09
N LYS A 30 -10.20 -3.85 4.45
CA LYS A 30 -10.58 -3.78 3.02
C LYS A 30 -9.38 -4.01 2.11
N SER A 31 -8.18 -3.59 2.52
CA SER A 31 -6.95 -3.97 1.82
C SER A 31 -6.48 -5.33 2.32
N THR A 32 -6.31 -6.27 1.39
CA THR A 32 -5.77 -7.61 1.65
C THR A 32 -4.25 -7.69 1.43
N GLY A 33 -3.62 -6.58 1.03
CA GLY A 33 -2.19 -6.50 0.78
C GLY A 33 -1.61 -5.11 1.02
N LYS A 34 -0.46 -4.83 0.40
CA LYS A 34 0.34 -3.65 0.70
C LYS A 34 -0.33 -2.36 0.19
N VAL A 35 -0.43 -1.37 1.07
CA VAL A 35 -0.80 0.01 0.74
C VAL A 35 0.48 0.85 0.75
N VAL A 36 0.75 1.58 -0.34
CA VAL A 36 1.91 2.48 -0.47
C VAL A 36 1.41 3.92 -0.51
N ILE A 37 2.03 4.78 0.30
CA ILE A 37 1.78 6.23 0.26
C ILE A 37 2.92 6.88 -0.53
N THR A 38 2.57 7.66 -1.55
CA THR A 38 3.52 8.45 -2.34
C THR A 38 3.48 9.91 -1.92
N GLN A 39 4.54 10.66 -2.22
CA GLN A 39 4.56 12.11 -2.07
C GLN A 39 3.52 12.77 -2.97
#